data_AF-A0A7V5D177-F1
#
_entry.id   AF-A0A7V5D177-F1
#
_cell.length_a   1.000
_cell.length_b   1.000
_cell.length_c   1.000
_cell.angle_alpha   90.00
_cell.angle_beta   90.00
_cell.angle_gamma   90.00
#
_symmetry.space_group_name_H-M   'P 1'
#
loop_
_entity.id
_entity.type
_entity.pdbx_description
1 polymer ?
#
loop_
_entity_poly.entity_id
_entity_poly.type
_entity_poly.pdbx_seq_one_letter_code
_entity_poly.pdbx_strand_id
1 'polypeptide(L)'
;MENSLFDLFQEEKKIFEEYKEKNPELLFSPKIPEREIFSWIGIKIDFPYRPKGYLRLYPQDFIVEEISLDEKISEIEPKESEEIPQFSPFTLYANLVKVGISTSEAIFSLARRLNINPNKIGYGGLKDINAITSQKISFPNIDLQLLEEIKKISFPNFFLTDFSFGKGTLAPGQIFGNRFTIFIRTKEKLEEGWISQKLEKIKKRGFLNFYGPQRFGTPRFLAHRFGKLILQGKYKDAILAFLFQPGLKEIPLIKNCRNEAKSYFPNWEKVEKCFQKFPYTFRQELRLLSYLKHHPKNWVGALVFLKDQTTLWVYAYASYLFNLLLSLEKKINLPSEIPLLLSDEEKNLELYKSWLVRDEIENFIEKIKPFRFLILKKRLVKSKIFPRQIQFKILPEGIILSLILEKGAYATTFLMNLFEIETGEPLPEWVKSQEYDIKKELQIGSVEKIKKILGQDIFKISKLGETDS
;
A
#
# COMPACT_ATOMS: atom_id res chain seq x y z
N MET A 1 28.42 -5.63 12.31
CA MET A 1 27.69 -5.44 11.04
C MET A 1 26.24 -5.73 11.35
N GLU A 2 25.35 -4.74 11.27
CA GLU A 2 23.91 -5.00 11.40
C GLU A 2 23.48 -5.83 10.18
N ASN A 3 22.83 -6.97 10.41
CA ASN A 3 22.22 -7.78 9.35
C ASN A 3 21.30 -6.88 8.52
N SER A 4 21.36 -6.98 7.19
CA SER A 4 20.44 -6.24 6.33
C SER A 4 19.00 -6.73 6.54
N LEU A 5 18.01 -5.93 6.15
CA LEU A 5 16.60 -6.33 6.23
C LEU A 5 16.34 -7.62 5.42
N PHE A 6 17.07 -7.81 4.32
CA PHE A 6 17.01 -9.03 3.52
C PHE A 6 17.58 -10.23 4.27
N ASP A 7 18.71 -10.07 4.97
CA ASP A 7 19.31 -11.15 5.76
C ASP A 7 18.36 -11.60 6.88
N LEU A 8 17.77 -10.64 7.61
CA LEU A 8 16.77 -10.93 8.65
C LEU A 8 15.55 -11.67 8.07
N PHE A 9 15.11 -11.29 6.85
CA PHE A 9 14.02 -11.98 6.18
C PHE A 9 14.39 -13.43 5.83
N GLN A 10 15.59 -13.67 5.31
CA GLN A 10 16.06 -15.03 4.98
C GLN A 10 16.25 -15.91 6.22
N GLU A 11 16.78 -15.35 7.31
CA GLU A 11 16.90 -16.05 8.59
C GLU A 11 15.53 -16.46 9.13
N GLU A 12 14.58 -15.52 9.17
CA GLU A 12 13.23 -15.80 9.67
C GLU A 12 12.46 -16.76 8.76
N LYS A 13 12.69 -16.71 7.45
CA LYS A 13 12.09 -17.65 6.49
C LYS A 13 12.43 -19.10 6.82
N LYS A 14 13.68 -19.39 7.18
CA LYS A 14 14.10 -20.75 7.60
C LYS A 14 13.34 -21.21 8.84
N ILE A 15 13.12 -20.31 9.81
CA ILE A 15 12.32 -20.58 11.00
C ILE A 15 10.89 -20.96 10.58
N PHE A 16 10.28 -20.20 9.67
CA PHE A 16 8.95 -20.51 9.15
C PHE A 16 8.89 -21.85 8.42
N GLU A 17 9.93 -22.22 7.66
CA GLU A 17 10.02 -23.53 6.99
C GLU A 17 10.05 -24.68 8.02
N GLU A 18 10.83 -24.55 9.09
CA GLU A 18 10.83 -25.55 10.17
C GLU A 18 9.46 -25.70 10.86
N TYR A 19 8.76 -24.59 11.09
CA TYR A 19 7.39 -24.63 11.63
C TYR A 19 6.39 -25.22 10.64
N LYS A 20 6.60 -25.03 9.33
CA LYS A 20 5.74 -25.61 8.29
C LYS A 20 5.81 -27.13 8.30
N GLU A 21 6.98 -27.70 8.60
CA GLU A 21 7.17 -29.15 8.72
C GLU A 21 6.60 -29.71 10.03
N LYS A 22 6.80 -29.01 11.15
CA LYS A 22 6.46 -29.53 12.50
C LYS A 22 5.04 -29.19 12.96
N ASN A 23 4.57 -27.98 12.68
CA ASN A 23 3.33 -27.39 13.19
C ASN A 23 2.68 -26.43 12.17
N PRO A 24 2.29 -26.93 10.97
CA PRO A 24 1.75 -26.08 9.90
C PRO A 24 0.51 -25.29 10.31
N GLU A 25 -0.29 -25.80 11.24
CA GLU A 25 -1.47 -25.14 11.80
C GLU A 25 -1.18 -23.77 12.41
N LEU A 26 0.05 -23.54 12.90
CA LEU A 26 0.45 -22.28 13.52
C LEU A 26 0.75 -21.17 12.49
N LEU A 27 0.84 -21.53 11.21
CA LEU A 27 1.20 -20.63 10.13
C LEU A 27 0.00 -20.16 9.30
N PHE A 28 -1.18 -20.74 9.51
CA PHE A 28 -2.37 -20.32 8.78
C PHE A 28 -3.04 -19.12 9.44
N SER A 29 -3.25 -18.08 8.64
CA SER A 29 -4.01 -16.90 9.05
C SER A 29 -5.49 -17.28 9.29
N PRO A 30 -6.12 -16.81 10.38
CA PRO A 30 -7.54 -16.99 10.59
C PRO A 30 -8.37 -16.52 9.39
N LYS A 31 -9.31 -17.35 8.94
CA LYS A 31 -10.30 -16.99 7.93
C LYS A 31 -11.38 -16.11 8.57
N ILE A 32 -11.18 -14.79 8.49
CA ILE A 32 -12.15 -13.80 8.97
C ILE A 32 -13.02 -13.33 7.79
N PRO A 33 -14.36 -13.37 7.91
CA PRO A 33 -15.25 -12.83 6.89
C PRO A 33 -14.94 -11.37 6.55
N GLU A 34 -15.00 -11.01 5.26
CA GLU A 34 -14.69 -9.64 4.81
C GLU A 34 -15.56 -8.58 5.52
N ARG A 35 -16.85 -8.90 5.75
CA ARG A 35 -17.79 -8.03 6.48
C ARG A 35 -17.31 -7.69 7.89
N GLU A 36 -16.67 -8.62 8.58
CA GLU A 36 -16.12 -8.37 9.92
C GLU A 36 -14.91 -7.44 9.84
N ILE A 37 -14.02 -7.64 8.87
CA ILE A 37 -12.87 -6.76 8.62
C ILE A 37 -13.35 -5.35 8.28
N PHE A 38 -14.34 -5.22 7.38
CA PHE A 38 -14.93 -3.95 6.97
C PHE A 38 -15.58 -3.22 8.15
N SER A 39 -16.40 -3.92 8.95
CA SER A 39 -16.98 -3.36 10.16
C SER A 39 -15.91 -2.89 11.15
N TRP A 40 -14.84 -3.69 11.32
CA TRP A 40 -13.71 -3.37 12.19
C TRP A 40 -12.98 -2.08 11.78
N ILE A 41 -12.92 -1.78 10.48
CA ILE A 41 -12.27 -0.57 9.93
C ILE A 41 -13.26 0.55 9.57
N GLY A 42 -14.50 0.46 10.05
CA GLY A 42 -15.49 1.54 9.96
C GLY A 42 -16.30 1.56 8.67
N ILE A 43 -16.17 0.56 7.80
CA ILE A 43 -17.02 0.40 6.60
C ILE A 43 -18.28 -0.35 7.03
N LYS A 44 -19.39 0.38 7.19
CA LYS A 44 -20.67 -0.10 7.70
C LYS A 44 -21.79 0.09 6.68
N ILE A 45 -21.56 -0.39 5.47
CA ILE A 45 -22.56 -0.42 4.41
C ILE A 45 -22.88 -1.86 4.03
N ASP A 46 -24.09 -2.08 3.54
CA ASP A 46 -24.46 -3.34 2.91
C ASP A 46 -24.02 -3.32 1.46
N PHE A 47 -23.08 -4.20 1.13
CA PHE A 47 -22.71 -4.46 -0.26
C PHE A 47 -23.77 -5.36 -0.90
N PRO A 48 -24.19 -5.06 -2.15
CA PRO A 48 -24.99 -6.01 -2.92
C PRO A 48 -24.18 -7.27 -3.22
N TYR A 49 -24.81 -8.27 -3.85
CA TYR A 49 -24.10 -9.46 -4.34
C TYR A 49 -22.83 -9.09 -5.12
N ARG A 50 -21.74 -9.77 -4.77
CA ARG A 50 -20.42 -9.65 -5.37
C ARG A 50 -19.82 -11.05 -5.54
N PRO A 51 -19.49 -11.48 -6.77
CA PRO A 51 -18.77 -12.73 -7.01
C PRO A 51 -17.41 -12.73 -6.30
N LYS A 52 -16.95 -13.93 -5.94
CA LYS A 52 -15.59 -14.12 -5.44
C LYS A 52 -14.56 -13.86 -6.53
N GLY A 53 -13.57 -13.04 -6.21
CA GLY A 53 -12.45 -12.70 -7.08
C GLY A 53 -11.12 -12.96 -6.38
N TYR A 54 -10.11 -13.37 -7.14
CA TYR A 54 -8.73 -13.48 -6.70
C TYR A 54 -7.86 -12.51 -7.48
N LEU A 55 -6.99 -11.79 -6.78
CA LEU A 55 -6.19 -10.69 -7.32
C LEU A 55 -4.69 -10.95 -7.09
N ARG A 56 -3.86 -10.47 -8.02
CA ARG A 56 -2.38 -10.52 -7.95
C ARG A 56 -1.84 -11.96 -7.82
N LEU A 57 -2.30 -12.87 -8.70
CA LEU A 57 -1.64 -14.18 -8.82
C LEU A 57 -0.26 -14.01 -9.45
N TYR A 58 -0.19 -13.23 -10.53
CA TYR A 58 1.03 -12.82 -11.19
C TYR A 58 1.22 -11.31 -11.09
N PRO A 59 2.46 -10.77 -11.15
CA PRO A 59 2.67 -9.33 -11.24
C PRO A 59 1.94 -8.68 -12.42
N GLN A 60 1.86 -9.38 -13.56
CA GLN A 60 1.17 -8.91 -14.76
C GLN A 60 -0.35 -8.89 -14.65
N ASP A 61 -0.94 -9.51 -13.63
CA ASP A 61 -2.39 -9.40 -13.35
C ASP A 61 -2.75 -8.03 -12.76
N PHE A 62 -1.75 -7.21 -12.38
CA PHE A 62 -1.97 -5.89 -11.79
C PHE A 62 -0.96 -4.89 -12.33
N ILE A 63 -1.40 -4.10 -13.30
CA ILE A 63 -0.59 -3.08 -13.98
C ILE A 63 -1.03 -1.69 -13.54
N VAL A 64 -0.07 -0.84 -13.17
CA VAL A 64 -0.32 0.54 -12.74
C VAL A 64 0.55 1.50 -13.54
N GLU A 65 -0.06 2.38 -14.30
CA GLU A 65 0.62 3.39 -15.11
C GLU A 65 0.26 4.78 -14.59
N GLU A 66 1.26 5.55 -14.17
CA GLU A 66 1.06 6.90 -13.65
C GLU A 66 0.56 7.84 -14.75
N ILE A 67 -0.32 8.77 -14.37
CA ILE A 67 -0.80 9.82 -15.26
C ILE A 67 -0.33 11.15 -14.69
N SER A 68 0.48 11.87 -15.47
CA SER A 68 0.98 13.20 -15.12
C SER A 68 -0.13 14.26 -15.19
N LEU A 69 0.15 15.46 -14.70
CA LEU A 69 -0.85 16.55 -14.64
C LEU A 69 -1.31 17.04 -16.02
N ASP A 70 -0.49 16.86 -17.05
CA ASP A 70 -0.82 17.08 -18.47
C ASP A 70 -1.54 15.88 -19.10
N GLU A 71 -2.07 14.97 -18.28
CA GLU A 71 -2.84 13.77 -18.66
C GLU A 71 -2.07 12.77 -19.56
N LYS A 72 -0.74 12.88 -19.65
CA LYS A 72 0.09 11.87 -20.32
C LYS A 72 0.26 10.64 -19.42
N ILE A 73 0.20 9.47 -20.05
CA ILE A 73 0.37 8.19 -19.36
C ILE A 73 1.84 7.77 -19.47
N SER A 74 2.47 7.53 -18.32
CA SER A 74 3.75 6.83 -18.22
C SER A 74 3.48 5.35 -18.47
N GLU A 75 3.59 4.92 -19.72
CA GLU A 75 3.31 3.53 -20.11
C GLU A 75 4.44 2.59 -19.66
N ILE A 76 4.10 1.31 -19.52
CA ILE A 76 5.08 0.27 -19.17
C ILE A 76 5.94 -0.15 -20.38
N GLU A 77 5.45 0.07 -21.59
CA GLU A 77 6.13 -0.23 -22.83
C GLU A 77 7.33 0.71 -23.03
N PRO A 78 8.51 0.18 -23.39
CA PRO A 78 9.65 1.01 -23.72
C PRO A 78 9.36 1.95 -24.89
N LYS A 79 9.71 3.22 -24.73
CA LYS A 79 9.61 4.28 -25.74
C LYS A 79 10.99 4.86 -26.09
N GLU A 80 11.07 5.42 -27.28
CA GLU A 80 12.27 6.14 -27.73
C GLU A 80 12.51 7.40 -26.91
N SER A 81 13.76 7.87 -26.89
CA SER A 81 14.14 9.08 -26.18
C SER A 81 13.92 10.30 -27.05
N GLU A 82 13.56 11.44 -26.44
CA GLU A 82 13.61 12.73 -27.12
C GLU A 82 15.06 13.09 -27.52
N GLU A 83 15.21 14.04 -28.45
CA GLU A 83 16.52 14.60 -28.78
C GLU A 83 17.11 15.33 -27.59
N ILE A 84 18.42 15.16 -27.38
CA ILE A 84 19.14 15.78 -26.26
C ILE A 84 19.23 17.29 -26.52
N PRO A 85 18.85 18.14 -25.55
CA PRO A 85 18.93 19.59 -25.72
C PRO A 85 20.38 20.07 -25.84
N GLN A 86 20.56 21.20 -26.54
CA GLN A 86 21.89 21.84 -26.71
C GLN A 86 22.38 22.57 -25.44
N PHE A 87 21.54 22.72 -24.40
CA PHE A 87 21.93 23.32 -23.13
C PHE A 87 22.25 22.25 -22.10
N SER A 88 23.22 22.51 -21.23
CA SER A 88 23.58 21.68 -20.08
C SER A 88 23.96 22.60 -18.92
N PRO A 89 23.59 22.28 -17.66
CA PRO A 89 22.86 21.09 -17.24
C PRO A 89 21.34 21.20 -17.49
N PHE A 90 20.67 20.04 -17.52
CA PHE A 90 19.22 19.94 -17.68
C PHE A 90 18.59 19.05 -16.60
N THR A 91 17.27 19.04 -16.55
CA THR A 91 16.53 18.00 -15.83
C THR A 91 16.20 16.87 -16.80
N LEU A 92 16.63 15.66 -16.46
CA LEU A 92 16.25 14.45 -17.16
C LEU A 92 14.98 13.89 -16.52
N TYR A 93 13.97 13.61 -17.33
CA TYR A 93 12.80 12.85 -16.93
C TYR A 93 12.85 11.47 -17.58
N ALA A 94 12.38 10.45 -16.87
CA ALA A 94 12.27 9.09 -17.40
C ALA A 94 11.07 8.39 -16.77
N ASN A 95 10.51 7.41 -17.47
CA ASN A 95 9.61 6.44 -16.87
C ASN A 95 10.43 5.34 -16.18
N LEU A 96 10.18 5.14 -14.89
CA LEU A 96 10.67 4.02 -14.11
C LEU A 96 9.65 2.88 -14.18
N VAL A 97 9.99 1.82 -14.92
CA VAL A 97 9.19 0.60 -15.02
C VAL A 97 9.77 -0.44 -14.08
N LYS A 98 8.99 -0.89 -13.09
CA LYS A 98 9.44 -1.81 -12.05
C LYS A 98 8.46 -2.96 -11.80
N VAL A 99 8.98 -4.09 -11.34
CA VAL A 99 8.24 -5.32 -11.04
C VAL A 99 8.76 -5.91 -9.72
N GLY A 100 7.86 -6.19 -8.77
CA GLY A 100 8.20 -6.91 -7.55
C GLY A 100 9.10 -6.15 -6.55
N ILE A 101 9.30 -4.85 -6.74
CA ILE A 101 10.15 -3.99 -5.88
C ILE A 101 9.41 -2.69 -5.52
N SER A 102 9.70 -2.12 -4.35
CA SER A 102 9.13 -0.83 -3.95
C SER A 102 9.76 0.33 -4.72
N THR A 103 9.03 1.43 -4.87
CA THR A 103 9.58 2.67 -5.46
C THR A 103 10.80 3.13 -4.66
N SER A 104 10.76 3.04 -3.32
CA SER A 104 11.89 3.47 -2.48
C SER A 104 13.15 2.66 -2.74
N GLU A 105 13.06 1.33 -2.78
CA GLU A 105 14.22 0.46 -3.05
C GLU A 105 14.80 0.68 -4.45
N ALA A 106 13.96 0.90 -5.46
CA ALA A 106 14.42 1.24 -6.81
C ALA A 106 15.19 2.57 -6.84
N ILE A 107 14.66 3.60 -6.17
CA ILE A 107 15.31 4.91 -6.04
C ILE A 107 16.64 4.81 -5.28
N PHE A 108 16.70 4.06 -4.18
CA PHE A 108 17.95 3.85 -3.44
C PHE A 108 18.99 3.10 -4.28
N SER A 109 18.56 2.08 -5.03
CA SER A 109 19.44 1.32 -5.94
C SER A 109 20.02 2.21 -7.04
N LEU A 110 19.18 3.05 -7.67
CA LEU A 110 19.62 4.05 -8.67
C LEU A 110 20.60 5.05 -8.06
N ALA A 111 20.24 5.66 -6.94
CA ALA A 111 21.04 6.68 -6.27
C ALA A 111 22.43 6.14 -5.88
N ARG A 112 22.48 4.90 -5.36
CA ARG A 112 23.74 4.22 -5.03
C ARG A 112 24.57 3.94 -6.28
N ARG A 113 23.96 3.47 -7.37
CA ARG A 113 24.66 3.17 -8.63
C ARG A 113 25.25 4.42 -9.28
N LEU A 114 24.55 5.54 -9.18
CA LEU A 114 24.92 6.85 -9.73
C LEU A 114 25.77 7.70 -8.77
N ASN A 115 26.00 7.23 -7.53
CA ASN A 115 26.67 7.99 -6.48
C ASN A 115 26.05 9.38 -6.21
N ILE A 116 24.71 9.46 -6.22
CA ILE A 116 23.95 10.68 -5.91
C ILE A 116 23.10 10.52 -4.66
N ASN A 117 22.71 11.63 -4.05
CA ASN A 117 21.76 11.59 -2.92
C ASN A 117 20.37 11.18 -3.43
N PRO A 118 19.71 10.16 -2.84
CA PRO A 118 18.38 9.70 -3.27
C PRO A 118 17.30 10.78 -3.24
N ASN A 119 17.43 11.78 -2.35
CA ASN A 119 16.51 12.91 -2.29
C ASN A 119 16.57 13.84 -3.51
N LYS A 120 17.59 13.70 -4.36
CA LYS A 120 17.66 14.43 -5.64
C LYS A 120 16.78 13.80 -6.72
N ILE A 121 16.40 12.53 -6.58
CA ILE A 121 15.52 11.87 -7.57
C ILE A 121 14.07 12.17 -7.20
N GLY A 122 13.42 13.01 -8.01
CA GLY A 122 12.02 13.39 -7.85
C GLY A 122 11.05 12.35 -8.39
N TYR A 123 9.90 12.19 -7.75
CA TYR A 123 8.82 11.29 -8.19
C TYR A 123 7.46 11.70 -7.61
N GLY A 124 6.38 11.36 -8.33
CA GLY A 124 5.02 11.78 -7.97
C GLY A 124 4.38 11.02 -6.81
N GLY A 125 4.72 9.75 -6.61
CA GLY A 125 4.24 8.94 -5.49
C GLY A 125 4.84 7.54 -5.45
N LEU A 126 4.53 6.81 -4.38
CA LEU A 126 4.88 5.40 -4.24
C LEU A 126 3.89 4.53 -5.02
N LYS A 127 4.36 3.42 -5.59
CA LYS A 127 3.54 2.44 -6.31
C LYS A 127 3.59 1.06 -5.66
N ASP A 128 2.60 0.23 -5.98
CA ASP A 128 2.49 -1.15 -5.50
C ASP A 128 3.76 -1.97 -5.78
N ILE A 129 4.12 -2.87 -4.86
CA ILE A 129 5.24 -3.82 -5.00
C ILE A 129 4.80 -5.01 -5.87
N ASN A 130 3.64 -5.59 -5.55
CA ASN A 130 3.08 -6.78 -6.20
C ASN A 130 2.30 -6.40 -7.48
N ALA A 131 2.99 -5.76 -8.42
CA ALA A 131 2.45 -5.20 -9.64
C ALA A 131 3.55 -4.95 -10.67
N ILE A 132 3.19 -4.80 -11.94
CA ILE A 132 4.02 -4.07 -12.92
C ILE A 132 3.62 -2.60 -12.80
N THR A 133 4.57 -1.72 -12.54
CA THR A 133 4.26 -0.29 -12.37
C THR A 133 5.18 0.58 -13.21
N SER A 134 4.63 1.59 -13.87
CA SER A 134 5.37 2.65 -14.54
C SER A 134 5.03 4.00 -13.92
N GLN A 135 6.06 4.80 -13.61
CA GLN A 135 5.90 6.13 -13.02
C GLN A 135 6.97 7.09 -13.55
N LYS A 136 6.66 8.38 -13.61
CA LYS A 136 7.65 9.37 -14.04
C LYS A 136 8.58 9.70 -12.87
N ILE A 137 9.88 9.73 -13.14
CA ILE A 137 10.91 10.19 -12.22
C ILE A 137 11.73 11.30 -12.87
N SER A 138 12.38 12.13 -12.05
CA SER A 138 13.21 13.23 -12.53
C SER A 138 14.56 13.29 -11.84
N PHE A 139 15.59 13.57 -12.61
CA PHE A 139 16.95 13.81 -12.17
C PHE A 139 17.33 15.25 -12.53
N PRO A 140 17.42 16.17 -11.56
CA PRO A 140 17.84 17.55 -11.83
C PRO A 140 19.35 17.65 -11.98
N ASN A 141 19.81 18.67 -12.71
CA ASN A 141 21.22 19.03 -12.90
C ASN A 141 22.07 17.90 -13.50
N ILE A 142 21.58 17.28 -14.56
CA ILE A 142 22.25 16.21 -15.30
C ILE A 142 23.05 16.79 -16.46
N ASP A 143 24.28 16.30 -16.62
CA ASP A 143 25.14 16.55 -17.78
C ASP A 143 25.13 15.36 -18.76
N LEU A 144 25.84 15.49 -19.88
CA LEU A 144 25.87 14.44 -20.91
C LEU A 144 26.53 13.15 -20.43
N GLN A 145 27.53 13.23 -19.55
CA GLN A 145 28.21 12.04 -19.04
C GLN A 145 27.27 11.22 -18.16
N LEU A 146 26.62 11.87 -17.20
CA LEU A 146 25.69 11.22 -16.28
C LEU A 146 24.42 10.74 -17.00
N LEU A 147 23.97 11.44 -18.06
CA LEU A 147 22.90 10.97 -18.94
C LEU A 147 23.25 9.59 -19.56
N GLU A 148 24.46 9.46 -20.11
CA GLU A 148 24.91 8.20 -20.71
C GLU A 148 25.05 7.07 -19.69
N GLU A 149 25.46 7.39 -18.46
CA GLU A 149 25.45 6.43 -17.35
C GLU A 149 24.03 5.97 -17.03
N ILE A 150 23.09 6.92 -16.90
CA ILE A 150 21.67 6.63 -16.58
C ILE A 150 21.04 5.73 -17.65
N LYS A 151 21.27 6.02 -18.94
CA LYS A 151 20.73 5.22 -20.06
C LYS A 151 21.24 3.77 -20.09
N LYS A 152 22.43 3.52 -19.54
CA LYS A 152 23.06 2.18 -19.51
C LYS A 152 22.70 1.37 -18.27
N ILE A 153 22.02 1.97 -17.29
CA ILE A 153 21.65 1.26 -16.07
C ILE A 153 20.51 0.27 -16.36
N SER A 154 20.78 -0.99 -16.03
CA SER A 154 19.79 -2.05 -15.98
C SER A 154 19.84 -2.74 -14.62
N PHE A 155 18.66 -3.09 -14.09
CA PHE A 155 18.50 -3.87 -12.87
C PHE A 155 17.58 -5.06 -13.14
N PRO A 156 17.67 -6.15 -12.37
CA PRO A 156 16.82 -7.33 -12.56
C PRO A 156 15.32 -7.05 -12.41
N ASN A 157 14.94 -6.06 -11.58
CA ASN A 157 13.55 -5.79 -11.23
C ASN A 157 12.98 -4.51 -11.84
N PHE A 158 13.81 -3.68 -12.49
CA PHE A 158 13.36 -2.41 -13.06
C PHE A 158 14.32 -1.84 -14.11
N PHE A 159 13.80 -0.97 -14.96
CA PHE A 159 14.57 -0.23 -15.96
C PHE A 159 14.00 1.18 -16.16
N LEU A 160 14.74 2.02 -16.89
CA LEU A 160 14.34 3.37 -17.27
C LEU A 160 14.07 3.44 -18.77
N THR A 161 13.06 4.21 -19.17
CA THR A 161 12.67 4.43 -20.57
C THR A 161 12.01 5.80 -20.75
N ASP A 162 11.61 6.17 -21.97
CA ASP A 162 10.87 7.42 -22.27
C ASP A 162 11.60 8.68 -21.75
N PHE A 163 12.89 8.77 -22.11
CA PHE A 163 13.75 9.87 -21.66
C PHE A 163 13.34 11.18 -22.33
N SER A 164 13.03 12.19 -21.51
CA SER A 164 12.64 13.54 -21.93
C SER A 164 13.39 14.59 -21.12
N PHE A 165 13.46 15.83 -21.62
CA PHE A 165 14.33 16.86 -21.05
C PHE A 165 13.58 18.14 -20.67
N GLY A 166 14.02 18.81 -19.62
CA GLY A 166 13.39 20.07 -19.21
C GLY A 166 14.08 20.74 -18.02
N LYS A 167 13.26 21.43 -17.21
CA LYS A 167 13.70 22.16 -16.02
C LYS A 167 12.82 21.79 -14.82
N GLY A 168 13.43 21.74 -13.63
CA GLY A 168 12.74 21.55 -12.36
C GLY A 168 12.92 20.14 -11.79
N THR A 169 11.99 19.71 -10.94
CA THR A 169 11.97 18.35 -10.40
C THR A 169 10.53 17.96 -10.09
N LEU A 170 10.21 16.68 -10.19
CA LEU A 170 8.91 16.15 -9.78
C LEU A 170 8.82 16.15 -8.27
N ALA A 171 7.80 16.82 -7.75
CA ALA A 171 7.47 16.81 -6.33
C ALA A 171 6.38 15.76 -6.02
N PRO A 172 6.38 15.19 -4.81
CA PRO A 172 5.31 14.29 -4.38
C PRO A 172 3.92 14.91 -4.53
N GLY A 173 2.98 14.15 -5.08
CA GLY A 173 1.59 14.56 -5.30
C GLY A 173 1.33 15.33 -6.60
N GLN A 174 2.35 15.59 -7.43
CA GLN A 174 2.24 16.20 -8.76
C GLN A 174 1.83 15.19 -9.85
N ILE A 175 0.74 14.47 -9.60
CA ILE A 175 0.15 13.53 -10.56
C ILE A 175 -1.34 13.78 -10.68
N PHE A 176 -1.92 13.48 -11.83
CA PHE A 176 -3.36 13.45 -12.01
C PHE A 176 -3.95 12.21 -11.32
N GLY A 177 -3.35 11.04 -11.58
CA GLY A 177 -3.88 9.77 -11.14
C GLY A 177 -3.09 8.58 -11.67
N ASN A 178 -3.76 7.43 -11.80
CA ASN A 178 -3.19 6.22 -12.38
C ASN A 178 -4.20 5.53 -13.28
N ARG A 179 -3.72 4.99 -14.40
CA ARG A 179 -4.40 3.96 -15.17
C ARG A 179 -4.09 2.61 -14.53
N PHE A 180 -5.14 1.89 -14.16
CA PHE A 180 -5.05 0.53 -13.67
C PHE A 180 -5.52 -0.41 -14.76
N THR A 181 -4.76 -1.47 -15.03
CA THR A 181 -5.20 -2.60 -15.84
C THR A 181 -5.05 -3.86 -14.98
N ILE A 182 -6.17 -4.52 -14.70
CA ILE A 182 -6.28 -5.51 -13.63
C ILE A 182 -6.99 -6.74 -14.15
N PHE A 183 -6.44 -7.91 -13.87
CA PHE A 183 -7.13 -9.18 -14.03
C PHE A 183 -7.62 -9.70 -12.68
N ILE A 184 -8.91 -9.95 -12.59
CA ILE A 184 -9.55 -10.60 -11.44
C ILE A 184 -9.97 -12.00 -11.90
N ARG A 185 -9.38 -13.01 -11.28
CA ARG A 185 -9.79 -14.41 -11.49
C ARG A 185 -11.06 -14.66 -10.71
N THR A 186 -12.10 -15.20 -11.32
CA THR A 186 -13.39 -15.39 -10.64
C THR A 186 -13.70 -16.86 -10.43
N LYS A 187 -14.35 -17.18 -9.31
CA LYS A 187 -14.77 -18.55 -9.01
C LYS A 187 -15.82 -19.04 -10.01
N GLU A 188 -16.67 -18.13 -10.47
CA GLU A 188 -17.76 -18.37 -11.40
C GLU A 188 -17.58 -17.52 -12.66
N LYS A 189 -18.15 -17.98 -13.78
CA LYS A 189 -18.18 -17.22 -15.02
C LYS A 189 -19.08 -16.00 -14.85
N LEU A 190 -18.58 -14.83 -15.19
CA LEU A 190 -19.35 -13.59 -15.11
C LEU A 190 -20.28 -13.44 -16.32
N GLU A 191 -21.47 -12.89 -16.07
CA GLU A 191 -22.38 -12.45 -17.12
C GLU A 191 -22.03 -11.03 -17.58
N GLU A 192 -21.91 -10.83 -18.90
CA GLU A 192 -21.56 -9.54 -19.50
C GLU A 192 -22.59 -8.44 -19.18
N GLY A 193 -23.88 -8.78 -19.21
CA GLY A 193 -24.96 -7.85 -18.87
C GLY A 193 -24.87 -7.38 -17.42
N TRP A 194 -24.56 -8.29 -16.48
CA TRP A 194 -24.40 -7.96 -15.06
C TRP A 194 -23.25 -6.99 -14.83
N ILE A 195 -22.06 -7.27 -15.38
CA ILE A 195 -20.90 -6.40 -15.16
C ILE A 195 -21.08 -5.04 -15.85
N SER A 196 -21.62 -5.02 -17.07
CA SER A 196 -21.86 -3.78 -17.83
C SER A 196 -22.79 -2.84 -17.07
N GLN A 197 -23.89 -3.37 -16.53
CA GLN A 197 -24.83 -2.57 -15.72
C GLN A 197 -24.19 -2.03 -14.44
N LYS A 198 -23.34 -2.81 -13.77
CA LYS A 198 -22.62 -2.38 -12.56
C LYS A 198 -21.61 -1.27 -12.87
N LEU A 199 -20.81 -1.44 -13.93
CA LEU A 199 -19.83 -0.44 -14.35
C LEU A 199 -20.49 0.87 -14.79
N GLU A 200 -21.60 0.80 -15.54
CA GLU A 200 -22.36 2.00 -15.92
C GLU A 200 -22.96 2.73 -14.71
N LYS A 201 -23.44 1.99 -13.69
CA LYS A 201 -23.88 2.60 -12.43
C LYS A 201 -22.73 3.31 -11.70
N ILE A 202 -21.56 2.69 -11.61
CA ILE A 202 -20.38 3.28 -10.97
C ILE A 202 -19.89 4.50 -11.76
N LYS A 203 -19.88 4.45 -13.09
CA LYS A 203 -19.51 5.58 -13.95
C LYS A 203 -20.43 6.79 -13.73
N LYS A 204 -21.74 6.56 -13.59
CA LYS A 204 -22.73 7.63 -13.38
C LYS A 204 -22.77 8.18 -11.96
N ARG A 205 -22.63 7.32 -10.94
CA ARG A 205 -22.85 7.69 -9.52
C ARG A 205 -21.56 7.80 -8.70
N GLY A 206 -20.44 7.37 -9.26
CA GLY A 206 -19.20 7.15 -8.53
C GLY A 206 -19.31 5.98 -7.54
N PHE A 207 -18.22 5.74 -6.83
CA PHE A 207 -18.17 4.84 -5.68
C PHE A 207 -17.63 5.58 -4.45
N LEU A 208 -18.00 5.12 -3.25
CA LEU A 208 -17.54 5.71 -2.00
C LEU A 208 -16.04 5.49 -1.80
N ASN A 209 -15.31 6.56 -1.47
CA ASN A 209 -13.85 6.57 -1.39
C ASN A 209 -13.32 5.99 -0.07
N PHE A 210 -13.76 4.81 0.34
CA PHE A 210 -13.32 4.20 1.58
C PHE A 210 -11.80 3.96 1.60
N TYR A 211 -11.19 4.15 2.77
CA TYR A 211 -9.87 3.62 3.06
C TYR A 211 -9.97 2.11 3.27
N GLY A 212 -9.20 1.34 2.50
CA GLY A 212 -9.19 -0.12 2.57
C GLY A 212 -8.36 -0.69 3.74
N PRO A 213 -8.40 -2.02 3.97
CA PRO A 213 -7.79 -2.68 5.13
C PRO A 213 -6.28 -2.40 5.33
N GLN A 214 -5.52 -2.25 4.24
CA GLN A 214 -4.09 -1.94 4.29
C GLN A 214 -3.77 -0.65 5.06
N ARG A 215 -4.67 0.36 5.01
CA ARG A 215 -4.54 1.62 5.77
C ARG A 215 -4.56 1.41 7.28
N PHE A 216 -5.09 0.29 7.74
CA PHE A 216 -5.27 -0.04 9.15
C PHE A 216 -4.21 -1.03 9.67
N GLY A 217 -3.24 -1.40 8.84
CA GLY A 217 -2.07 -2.21 9.19
C GLY A 217 -2.34 -3.71 9.13
N THR A 218 -2.13 -4.35 7.97
CA THR A 218 -2.20 -5.81 7.79
C THR A 218 -1.03 -6.50 8.50
N PRO A 219 -1.21 -7.70 9.11
CA PRO A 219 -2.46 -8.47 9.22
C PRO A 219 -3.30 -8.12 10.46
N ARG A 220 -2.88 -7.17 11.29
CA ARG A 220 -3.52 -6.93 12.59
C ARG A 220 -4.79 -6.07 12.55
N PHE A 221 -4.84 -5.11 11.62
CA PHE A 221 -5.88 -4.10 11.47
C PHE A 221 -6.10 -3.25 12.73
N LEU A 222 -5.03 -2.95 13.47
CA LEU A 222 -5.08 -2.23 14.75
C LEU A 222 -4.55 -0.79 14.70
N ALA A 223 -4.03 -0.31 13.57
CA ALA A 223 -3.39 1.01 13.49
C ALA A 223 -4.29 2.16 13.97
N HIS A 224 -5.58 2.12 13.63
CA HIS A 224 -6.56 3.11 14.09
C HIS A 224 -6.81 3.06 15.60
N ARG A 225 -6.63 1.90 16.25
CA ARG A 225 -6.77 1.78 17.71
C ARG A 225 -5.58 2.38 18.44
N PHE A 226 -4.37 2.19 17.91
CA PHE A 226 -3.18 2.87 18.43
C PHE A 226 -3.33 4.39 18.27
N GLY A 227 -3.80 4.84 17.10
CA GLY A 227 -4.10 6.25 16.85
C GLY A 227 -5.14 6.83 17.82
N LYS A 228 -6.24 6.09 18.07
CA LYS A 228 -7.25 6.45 19.08
C LYS A 228 -6.60 6.67 20.45
N LEU A 229 -5.82 5.70 20.94
CA LEU A 229 -5.16 5.79 22.26
C LEU A 229 -4.20 6.99 22.36
N ILE A 230 -3.48 7.30 21.28
CA ILE A 230 -2.60 8.47 21.21
C ILE A 230 -3.42 9.76 21.31
N LEU A 231 -4.52 9.87 20.57
CA LEU A 231 -5.40 11.05 20.58
C LEU A 231 -6.13 11.23 21.92
N GLN A 232 -6.38 10.14 22.66
CA GLN A 232 -6.89 10.16 24.04
C GLN A 232 -5.81 10.59 25.07
N GLY A 233 -4.54 10.68 24.68
CA GLY A 233 -3.42 10.87 25.62
C GLY A 233 -3.03 9.61 26.41
N LYS A 234 -3.61 8.45 26.08
CA LYS A 234 -3.33 7.14 26.69
C LYS A 234 -2.08 6.51 26.06
N TYR A 235 -0.94 7.21 26.10
CA TYR A 235 0.29 6.84 25.37
C TYR A 235 0.87 5.49 25.79
N LYS A 236 0.86 5.18 27.10
CA LYS A 236 1.29 3.88 27.62
C LYS A 236 0.47 2.76 26.98
N ASP A 237 -0.85 2.91 26.97
CA ASP A 237 -1.75 1.90 26.43
C ASP A 237 -1.56 1.73 24.92
N ALA A 238 -1.27 2.82 24.18
CA ALA A 238 -0.92 2.74 22.76
C ALA A 238 0.31 1.87 22.53
N ILE A 239 1.37 2.06 23.33
CA ILE A 239 2.60 1.27 23.26
C ILE A 239 2.36 -0.19 23.64
N LEU A 240 1.67 -0.44 24.74
CA LEU A 240 1.37 -1.81 25.18
C LEU A 240 0.45 -2.55 24.20
N ALA A 241 -0.53 -1.86 23.61
CA ALA A 241 -1.39 -2.42 22.58
C ALA A 241 -0.56 -2.74 21.31
N PHE A 242 0.33 -1.85 20.90
CA PHE A 242 1.22 -2.11 19.76
C PHE A 242 2.08 -3.36 20.00
N LEU A 243 2.70 -3.51 21.17
CA LEU A 243 3.54 -4.67 21.48
C LEU A 243 2.73 -5.97 21.63
N PHE A 244 1.61 -5.94 22.35
CA PHE A 244 1.02 -7.16 22.90
C PHE A 244 -0.37 -7.53 22.37
N GLN A 245 -1.13 -6.61 21.77
CA GLN A 245 -2.50 -6.90 21.37
C GLN A 245 -2.52 -7.72 20.07
N PRO A 246 -3.02 -8.96 20.05
CA PRO A 246 -3.07 -9.72 18.79
C PRO A 246 -4.06 -9.13 17.80
N GLY A 247 -3.77 -9.32 16.51
CA GLY A 247 -4.60 -8.87 15.40
C GLY A 247 -5.68 -9.85 14.93
N LEU A 248 -6.59 -9.40 14.05
CA LEU A 248 -7.65 -10.26 13.50
C LEU A 248 -7.13 -11.40 12.63
N LYS A 249 -6.15 -11.13 11.76
CA LYS A 249 -5.58 -12.10 10.82
C LYS A 249 -4.13 -12.48 11.15
N GLU A 250 -3.67 -12.14 12.35
CA GLU A 250 -2.33 -12.54 12.81
C GLU A 250 -2.27 -14.05 13.01
N ILE A 251 -1.22 -14.69 12.51
CA ILE A 251 -1.06 -16.14 12.59
C ILE A 251 -0.84 -16.60 14.04
N PRO A 252 -1.27 -17.81 14.41
CA PRO A 252 -1.14 -18.31 15.78
C PRO A 252 0.29 -18.24 16.33
N LEU A 253 1.31 -18.53 15.51
CA LEU A 253 2.72 -18.48 15.93
C LEU A 253 3.11 -17.09 16.49
N ILE A 254 2.82 -16.03 15.73
CA ILE A 254 3.15 -14.65 16.10
C ILE A 254 2.28 -14.17 17.27
N LYS A 255 1.01 -14.57 17.30
CA LYS A 255 0.12 -14.30 18.44
C LYS A 255 0.65 -14.91 19.73
N ASN A 256 1.15 -16.14 19.69
CA ASN A 256 1.73 -16.82 20.86
C ASN A 256 2.99 -16.09 21.34
N CYS A 257 3.85 -15.66 20.42
CA CYS A 257 5.03 -14.85 20.75
C CYS A 257 4.66 -13.53 21.46
N ARG A 258 3.61 -12.82 21.01
CA ARG A 258 3.10 -11.61 21.70
C ARG A 258 2.55 -11.90 23.09
N ASN A 259 1.83 -13.01 23.26
CA ASN A 259 1.28 -13.41 24.55
C ASN A 259 2.40 -13.79 25.55
N GLU A 260 3.42 -14.52 25.07
CA GLU A 260 4.62 -14.84 25.85
C GLU A 260 5.34 -13.55 26.27
N ALA A 261 5.59 -12.64 25.31
CA ALA A 261 6.22 -11.35 25.57
C ALA A 261 5.43 -10.54 26.62
N LYS A 262 4.10 -10.53 26.54
CA LYS A 262 3.23 -9.85 27.52
C LYS A 262 3.42 -10.38 28.94
N SER A 263 3.65 -11.68 29.12
CA SER A 263 3.86 -12.29 30.45
C SER A 263 5.13 -11.79 31.14
N TYR A 264 6.11 -11.28 30.37
CA TYR A 264 7.36 -10.75 30.89
C TYR A 264 7.33 -9.25 31.18
N PHE A 265 6.30 -8.52 30.75
CA PHE A 265 6.17 -7.10 31.06
C PHE A 265 6.07 -6.90 32.59
N PRO A 266 6.84 -5.96 33.21
CA PRO A 266 7.58 -4.85 32.59
C PRO A 266 9.08 -5.10 32.32
N ASN A 267 9.57 -6.33 32.31
CA ASN A 267 10.97 -6.63 32.00
C ASN A 267 11.24 -6.55 30.47
N TRP A 268 11.70 -5.38 30.00
CA TRP A 268 11.94 -5.13 28.58
C TRP A 268 13.00 -6.02 27.93
N GLU A 269 13.98 -6.49 28.68
CA GLU A 269 15.00 -7.41 28.15
C GLU A 269 14.40 -8.78 27.82
N LYS A 270 13.53 -9.30 28.69
CA LYS A 270 12.80 -10.55 28.43
C LYS A 270 11.79 -10.40 27.30
N VAL A 271 11.09 -9.25 27.23
CA VAL A 271 10.18 -8.93 26.12
C VAL A 271 10.94 -8.91 24.77
N GLU A 272 12.11 -8.27 24.73
CA GLU A 272 12.98 -8.21 23.54
C GLU A 272 13.42 -9.62 23.10
N LYS A 273 13.83 -10.48 24.04
CA LYS A 273 14.20 -11.87 23.76
C LYS A 273 13.07 -12.68 23.10
N CYS A 274 11.81 -12.41 23.44
CA CYS A 274 10.68 -13.06 22.75
C CYS A 274 10.60 -12.62 21.29
N PHE A 275 10.67 -11.32 21.02
CA PHE A 275 10.55 -10.78 19.66
C PHE A 275 11.78 -11.03 18.79
N GLN A 276 12.96 -11.22 19.38
CA GLN A 276 14.18 -11.63 18.67
C GLN A 276 14.05 -13.00 17.99
N LYS A 277 13.08 -13.82 18.38
CA LYS A 277 12.75 -15.09 17.68
C LYS A 277 12.26 -14.84 16.24
N PHE A 278 11.68 -13.66 15.96
CA PHE A 278 11.17 -13.27 14.64
C PHE A 278 11.54 -11.80 14.33
N PRO A 279 12.84 -11.52 14.09
CA PRO A 279 13.37 -10.16 14.05
C PRO A 279 12.92 -9.34 12.84
N TYR A 280 12.59 -9.98 11.71
CA TYR A 280 12.04 -9.32 10.52
C TYR A 280 10.57 -8.94 10.74
N THR A 281 9.77 -9.85 11.31
CA THR A 281 8.36 -9.60 11.66
C THR A 281 8.23 -8.51 12.73
N PHE A 282 9.00 -8.59 13.81
CA PHE A 282 8.94 -7.66 14.95
C PHE A 282 9.93 -6.49 14.86
N ARG A 283 10.45 -6.15 13.67
CA ARG A 283 11.48 -5.11 13.51
C ARG A 283 11.13 -3.76 14.15
N GLN A 284 9.85 -3.37 14.09
CA GLN A 284 9.38 -2.10 14.67
C GLN A 284 9.24 -2.19 16.18
N GLU A 285 8.78 -3.33 16.70
CA GLU A 285 8.74 -3.65 18.12
C GLU A 285 10.15 -3.74 18.73
N LEU A 286 11.10 -4.39 18.06
CA LEU A 286 12.50 -4.44 18.49
C LEU A 286 13.15 -3.05 18.50
N ARG A 287 12.91 -2.26 17.45
CA ARG A 287 13.32 -0.86 17.42
C ARG A 287 12.72 -0.06 18.58
N LEU A 288 11.46 -0.29 18.94
CA LEU A 288 10.84 0.37 20.09
C LEU A 288 11.49 -0.07 21.42
N LEU A 289 11.78 -1.35 21.56
CA LEU A 289 12.34 -1.92 22.79
C LEU A 289 13.77 -1.46 23.03
N SER A 290 14.57 -1.23 21.99
CA SER A 290 15.92 -0.64 22.14
C SER A 290 15.88 0.73 22.83
N TYR A 291 14.81 1.50 22.61
CA TYR A 291 14.54 2.75 23.32
C TYR A 291 14.03 2.51 24.75
N LEU A 292 13.00 1.66 24.92
CA LEU A 292 12.36 1.43 26.22
C LEU A 292 13.27 0.75 27.25
N LYS A 293 14.28 -0.01 26.83
CA LYS A 293 15.30 -0.56 27.73
C LYS A 293 16.06 0.53 28.50
N HIS A 294 16.35 1.64 27.83
CA HIS A 294 17.07 2.78 28.42
C HIS A 294 16.11 3.81 29.03
N HIS A 295 14.85 3.85 28.57
CA HIS A 295 13.84 4.82 29.00
C HIS A 295 12.48 4.14 29.33
N PRO A 296 12.40 3.29 30.37
CA PRO A 296 11.33 2.30 30.58
C PRO A 296 9.92 2.83 30.82
N LYS A 297 9.78 4.15 31.04
CA LYS A 297 8.49 4.80 31.28
C LYS A 297 8.29 6.06 30.41
N ASN A 298 9.21 6.34 29.48
CA ASN A 298 9.10 7.51 28.62
C ASN A 298 8.24 7.21 27.38
N TRP A 299 6.93 7.07 27.58
CA TRP A 299 5.98 6.69 26.52
C TRP A 299 5.91 7.72 25.39
N VAL A 300 5.94 9.00 25.73
CA VAL A 300 5.95 10.10 24.75
C VAL A 300 7.23 10.04 23.91
N GLY A 301 8.39 9.93 24.56
CA GLY A 301 9.67 9.77 23.88
C GLY A 301 9.74 8.54 22.99
N ALA A 302 9.14 7.43 23.41
CA ALA A 302 9.07 6.20 22.62
C ALA A 302 8.21 6.37 21.35
N LEU A 303 7.07 7.05 21.44
CA LEU A 303 6.25 7.40 20.28
C LEU A 303 6.93 8.42 19.36
N VAL A 304 7.72 9.36 19.91
CA VAL A 304 8.55 10.29 19.12
C VAL A 304 9.67 9.54 18.39
N PHE A 305 10.31 8.57 19.05
CA PHE A 305 11.33 7.72 18.46
C PHE A 305 10.81 6.92 17.27
N LEU A 306 9.53 6.52 17.32
CA LEU A 306 8.78 5.90 16.22
C LEU A 306 7.92 6.88 15.41
N LYS A 307 8.37 8.14 15.20
CA LYS A 307 7.58 9.19 14.55
C LYS A 307 6.80 8.78 13.29
N ASP A 308 7.39 7.97 12.42
CA ASP A 308 6.77 7.55 11.16
C ASP A 308 5.58 6.60 11.42
N GLN A 309 5.73 5.66 12.36
CA GLN A 309 4.65 4.75 12.78
C GLN A 309 3.56 5.49 13.55
N THR A 310 3.95 6.37 14.47
CA THR A 310 3.02 7.22 15.22
C THR A 310 2.18 8.07 14.26
N THR A 311 2.80 8.62 13.21
CA THR A 311 2.08 9.35 12.14
C THR A 311 1.05 8.44 11.45
N LEU A 312 1.47 7.24 11.02
CA LEU A 312 0.57 6.29 10.37
C LEU A 312 -0.63 5.91 11.25
N TRP A 313 -0.42 5.66 12.55
CA TRP A 313 -1.47 5.28 13.47
C TRP A 313 -2.52 6.38 13.68
N VAL A 314 -2.07 7.62 13.91
CA VAL A 314 -3.02 8.74 14.08
C VAL A 314 -3.81 8.98 12.79
N TYR A 315 -3.17 8.94 11.63
CA TYR A 315 -3.87 9.06 10.34
C TYR A 315 -4.78 7.86 10.04
N ALA A 316 -4.48 6.67 10.56
CA ALA A 316 -5.38 5.53 10.45
C ALA A 316 -6.66 5.75 11.27
N TYR A 317 -6.60 6.40 12.43
CA TYR A 317 -7.81 6.78 13.17
C TYR A 317 -8.63 7.86 12.42
N ALA A 318 -7.97 8.86 11.84
CA ALA A 318 -8.66 9.82 10.97
C ALA A 318 -9.36 9.12 9.78
N SER A 319 -8.70 8.14 9.15
CA SER A 319 -9.28 7.30 8.10
C SER A 319 -10.46 6.44 8.59
N TYR A 320 -10.42 5.95 9.83
CA TYR A 320 -11.51 5.20 10.45
C TYR A 320 -12.77 6.06 10.60
N LEU A 321 -12.64 7.28 11.12
CA LEU A 321 -13.77 8.21 11.24
C LEU A 321 -14.33 8.62 9.87
N PHE A 322 -13.45 8.82 8.89
CA PHE A 322 -13.86 9.07 7.51
C PHE A 322 -14.69 7.91 6.94
N ASN A 323 -14.26 6.66 7.15
CA ASN A 323 -15.06 5.48 6.74
C ASN A 323 -16.42 5.44 7.45
N LEU A 324 -16.48 5.74 8.75
CA LEU A 324 -17.75 5.80 9.48
C LEU A 324 -18.69 6.86 8.89
N LEU A 325 -18.17 8.03 8.54
CA LEU A 325 -18.94 9.10 7.92
C LEU A 325 -19.45 8.72 6.52
N LEU A 326 -18.60 8.15 5.67
CA LEU A 326 -19.03 7.65 4.37
C LEU A 326 -20.10 6.56 4.48
N SER A 327 -20.06 5.76 5.55
CA SER A 327 -21.07 4.73 5.80
C SER A 327 -22.46 5.29 6.13
N LEU A 328 -22.57 6.60 6.38
CA LEU A 328 -23.84 7.29 6.56
C LEU A 328 -24.46 7.81 5.26
N GLU A 329 -23.88 7.55 4.08
CA GLU A 329 -24.33 8.12 2.79
C GLU A 329 -25.83 7.97 2.49
N LYS A 330 -26.45 6.86 2.90
CA LYS A 330 -27.90 6.66 2.73
C LYS A 330 -28.77 7.51 3.67
N LYS A 331 -28.19 8.06 4.74
CA LYS A 331 -28.87 8.80 5.81
C LYS A 331 -28.62 10.30 5.75
N ILE A 332 -27.52 10.73 5.15
CA ILE A 332 -27.11 12.14 5.07
C ILE A 332 -26.63 12.47 3.65
N ASN A 333 -26.79 13.74 3.25
CA ASN A 333 -26.15 14.22 2.04
C ASN A 333 -24.65 14.44 2.31
N LEU A 334 -23.79 13.60 1.74
CA LEU A 334 -22.35 13.72 1.93
C LEU A 334 -21.78 14.91 1.14
N PRO A 335 -20.91 15.74 1.75
CA PRO A 335 -20.12 16.71 1.00
C PRO A 335 -19.30 16.04 -0.11
N SER A 336 -19.06 16.74 -1.22
CA SER A 336 -18.20 16.24 -2.32
C SER A 336 -16.77 15.99 -1.84
N GLU A 337 -16.28 16.85 -0.96
CA GLU A 337 -15.00 16.72 -0.28
C GLU A 337 -15.19 16.84 1.23
N ILE A 338 -14.55 15.94 1.96
CA ILE A 338 -14.64 15.82 3.40
C ILE A 338 -13.24 16.07 3.99
N PRO A 339 -13.11 16.98 4.96
CA PRO A 339 -11.85 17.18 5.68
C PRO A 339 -11.55 15.98 6.58
N LEU A 340 -10.30 15.51 6.58
CA LEU A 340 -9.85 14.53 7.59
C LEU A 340 -9.78 15.18 8.97
N LEU A 341 -9.89 14.38 10.05
CA LEU A 341 -9.84 14.86 11.44
C LEU A 341 -8.67 15.81 11.75
N LEU A 342 -7.48 15.56 11.18
CA LEU A 342 -6.28 16.37 11.38
C LEU A 342 -6.19 17.61 10.45
N SER A 343 -7.28 17.98 9.80
CA SER A 343 -7.36 19.21 9.01
C SER A 343 -7.62 20.41 9.93
N ASP A 344 -6.92 21.51 9.70
CA ASP A 344 -6.84 22.70 10.58
C ASP A 344 -8.08 23.62 10.51
N GLU A 345 -9.25 23.06 10.84
CA GLU A 345 -10.64 23.56 10.77
C GLU A 345 -11.44 23.33 12.06
N GLU A 346 -11.86 24.33 12.87
CA GLU A 346 -12.76 24.07 14.01
C GLU A 346 -14.06 23.36 13.56
N LYS A 347 -14.55 23.73 12.36
CA LYS A 347 -15.68 23.09 11.67
C LYS A 347 -15.49 21.60 11.40
N ASN A 348 -14.25 21.11 11.32
CA ASN A 348 -13.97 19.69 11.09
C ASN A 348 -14.27 18.84 12.32
N LEU A 349 -14.10 19.41 13.52
CA LEU A 349 -14.39 18.71 14.77
C LEU A 349 -15.87 18.43 14.91
N GLU A 350 -16.73 19.36 14.51
CA GLU A 350 -18.19 19.18 14.59
C GLU A 350 -18.66 17.99 13.74
N LEU A 351 -18.07 17.78 12.56
CA LEU A 351 -18.38 16.65 11.69
C LEU A 351 -18.12 15.28 12.34
N TYR A 352 -17.11 15.20 13.21
CA TYR A 352 -16.67 13.97 13.86
C TYR A 352 -17.06 13.88 15.34
N LYS A 353 -17.71 14.91 15.88
CA LYS A 353 -17.94 15.12 17.32
C LYS A 353 -18.59 13.94 18.01
N SER A 354 -19.64 13.37 17.42
CA SER A 354 -20.36 12.24 18.01
C SER A 354 -19.44 11.02 18.23
N TRP A 355 -18.52 10.76 17.30
CA TRP A 355 -17.54 9.68 17.46
C TRP A 355 -16.39 10.04 18.39
N LEU A 356 -15.95 11.30 18.41
CA LEU A 356 -14.93 11.77 19.37
C LEU A 356 -15.44 11.64 20.82
N VAL A 357 -16.70 12.04 21.07
CA VAL A 357 -17.36 11.87 22.37
C VAL A 357 -17.50 10.39 22.72
N ARG A 358 -18.01 9.55 21.81
CA ARG A 358 -18.10 8.09 22.00
C ARG A 358 -16.72 7.49 22.32
N ASP A 359 -15.69 7.99 21.69
CA ASP A 359 -14.33 7.49 21.83
C ASP A 359 -13.54 8.17 22.95
N GLU A 360 -14.16 9.01 23.79
CA GLU A 360 -13.49 9.73 24.90
C GLU A 360 -12.27 10.54 24.44
N ILE A 361 -12.35 11.18 23.27
CA ILE A 361 -11.29 12.03 22.72
C ILE A 361 -11.66 13.49 22.92
N GLU A 362 -11.00 14.13 23.88
CA GLU A 362 -11.16 15.55 24.20
C GLU A 362 -9.83 16.27 24.07
N ASN A 363 -9.86 17.50 23.55
CA ASN A 363 -8.68 18.38 23.41
C ASN A 363 -7.45 17.67 22.82
N PHE A 364 -7.65 16.81 21.80
CA PHE A 364 -6.56 15.98 21.26
C PHE A 364 -5.40 16.83 20.71
N ILE A 365 -5.65 18.08 20.32
CA ILE A 365 -4.63 19.04 19.90
C ILE A 365 -3.57 19.22 21.00
N GLU A 366 -3.99 19.34 22.26
CA GLU A 366 -3.07 19.38 23.40
C GLU A 366 -2.34 18.04 23.57
N LYS A 367 -3.06 16.93 23.39
CA LYS A 367 -2.49 15.57 23.49
C LYS A 367 -1.48 15.27 22.39
N ILE A 368 -1.54 15.94 21.24
CA ILE A 368 -0.54 15.75 20.17
C ILE A 368 0.59 16.79 20.17
N LYS A 369 0.53 17.80 21.05
CA LYS A 369 1.56 18.85 21.17
C LYS A 369 3.01 18.31 21.30
N PRO A 370 3.29 17.19 22.00
CA PRO A 370 4.64 16.62 22.04
C PRO A 370 5.13 16.07 20.69
N PHE A 371 4.22 15.73 19.78
CA PHE A 371 4.52 15.12 18.48
C PHE A 371 4.58 16.18 17.38
N ARG A 372 5.63 17.02 17.39
CA ARG A 372 5.78 18.14 16.43
C ARG A 372 5.76 17.74 14.95
N PHE A 373 5.96 16.46 14.63
CA PHE A 373 5.85 15.91 13.28
C PHE A 373 4.39 15.67 12.84
N LEU A 374 3.41 15.66 13.76
CA LEU A 374 1.98 15.61 13.46
C LEU A 374 1.49 17.02 13.14
N ILE A 375 1.79 17.48 11.93
CA ILE A 375 1.39 18.81 11.48
C ILE A 375 -0.08 18.77 11.04
N LEU A 376 -0.92 19.57 11.69
CA LEU A 376 -2.28 19.85 11.23
C LEU A 376 -2.19 20.65 9.93
N LYS A 377 -2.74 20.10 8.85
CA LYS A 377 -2.77 20.75 7.53
C LYS A 377 -4.09 20.44 6.89
N LYS A 378 -4.67 21.40 6.18
CA LYS A 378 -5.89 21.20 5.41
C LYS A 378 -5.73 20.01 4.45
N ARG A 379 -6.56 18.99 4.65
CA ARG A 379 -6.58 17.76 3.84
C ARG A 379 -8.02 17.40 3.54
N LEU A 380 -8.47 17.85 2.38
CA LEU A 380 -9.77 17.51 1.82
C LEU A 380 -9.65 16.21 1.02
N VAL A 381 -10.59 15.30 1.21
CA VAL A 381 -10.64 14.01 0.53
C VAL A 381 -12.01 13.86 -0.11
N LYS A 382 -12.05 13.53 -1.40
CA LYS A 382 -13.30 13.28 -2.12
C LYS A 382 -14.09 12.15 -1.46
N SER A 383 -15.38 12.37 -1.23
CA SER A 383 -16.27 11.35 -0.66
C SER A 383 -16.64 10.26 -1.67
N LYS A 384 -16.73 10.64 -2.94
CA LYS A 384 -17.00 9.75 -4.08
C LYS A 384 -15.94 9.92 -5.17
N ILE A 385 -15.59 8.82 -5.80
CA ILE A 385 -14.67 8.77 -6.95
C ILE A 385 -15.42 8.34 -8.19
N PHE A 386 -15.15 9.03 -9.30
CA PHE A 386 -15.72 8.76 -10.60
C PHE A 386 -14.61 8.21 -11.52
N PRO A 387 -14.57 6.89 -11.77
CA PRO A 387 -13.57 6.31 -12.67
C PRO A 387 -13.77 6.80 -14.11
N ARG A 388 -12.66 7.06 -14.80
CA ARG A 388 -12.64 7.44 -16.22
C ARG A 388 -12.17 6.28 -17.10
N GLN A 389 -12.54 6.30 -18.38
CA GLN A 389 -12.07 5.36 -19.40
C GLN A 389 -12.17 3.88 -18.97
N ILE A 390 -13.35 3.47 -18.48
CA ILE A 390 -13.58 2.08 -18.08
C ILE A 390 -13.68 1.21 -19.34
N GLN A 391 -12.83 0.20 -19.43
CA GLN A 391 -12.87 -0.87 -20.43
C GLN A 391 -12.84 -2.22 -19.71
N PHE A 392 -13.52 -3.24 -20.24
CA PHE A 392 -13.45 -4.58 -19.70
C PHE A 392 -13.50 -5.66 -20.78
N LYS A 393 -13.00 -6.86 -20.43
CA LYS A 393 -13.14 -8.08 -21.24
C LYS A 393 -13.28 -9.28 -20.33
N ILE A 394 -14.31 -10.09 -20.56
CA ILE A 394 -14.53 -11.34 -19.83
C ILE A 394 -13.71 -12.44 -20.50
N LEU A 395 -12.99 -13.20 -19.67
CA LEU A 395 -12.21 -14.37 -20.05
C LEU A 395 -12.78 -15.61 -19.33
N PRO A 396 -12.44 -16.85 -19.73
CA PRO A 396 -12.95 -18.05 -19.08
C PRO A 396 -12.65 -18.13 -17.58
N GLU A 397 -11.49 -17.62 -17.14
CA GLU A 397 -11.02 -17.64 -15.75
C GLU A 397 -11.35 -16.37 -14.96
N GLY A 398 -11.96 -15.35 -15.58
CA GLY A 398 -12.18 -14.09 -14.89
C GLY A 398 -12.48 -12.91 -15.80
N ILE A 399 -12.06 -11.72 -15.37
CA ILE A 399 -12.30 -10.47 -16.08
C ILE A 399 -11.09 -9.55 -16.01
N ILE A 400 -10.77 -8.95 -17.16
CA ILE A 400 -9.83 -7.85 -17.24
C ILE A 400 -10.61 -6.54 -17.16
N LEU A 401 -10.16 -5.62 -16.30
CA LEU A 401 -10.68 -4.26 -16.15
C LEU A 401 -9.55 -3.28 -16.39
N SER A 402 -9.77 -2.28 -17.25
CA SER A 402 -8.91 -1.09 -17.34
C SER A 402 -9.73 0.15 -16.97
N LEU A 403 -9.16 1.02 -16.13
CA LEU A 403 -9.79 2.26 -15.71
C LEU A 403 -8.77 3.27 -15.20
N ILE A 404 -9.15 4.55 -15.21
CA ILE A 404 -8.36 5.64 -14.64
C ILE A 404 -9.00 6.11 -13.34
N LEU A 405 -8.17 6.23 -12.30
CA LEU A 405 -8.55 6.81 -11.02
C LEU A 405 -7.63 8.00 -10.69
N GLU A 406 -8.23 9.08 -10.20
CA GLU A 406 -7.50 10.26 -9.74
C GLU A 406 -6.66 9.96 -8.49
N LYS A 407 -5.68 10.82 -8.20
CA LYS A 407 -4.85 10.67 -7.00
C LYS A 407 -5.69 10.62 -5.72
N GLY A 408 -5.27 9.78 -4.77
CA GLY A 408 -6.00 9.57 -3.51
C GLY A 408 -7.14 8.56 -3.60
N ALA A 409 -7.42 8.00 -4.79
CA ALA A 409 -8.28 6.84 -4.98
C ALA A 409 -7.45 5.56 -5.17
N TYR A 410 -8.03 4.42 -4.79
CA TYR A 410 -7.38 3.11 -4.87
C TYR A 410 -8.21 2.14 -5.70
N ALA A 411 -7.53 1.34 -6.54
CA ALA A 411 -8.20 0.30 -7.32
C ALA A 411 -8.91 -0.74 -6.44
N THR A 412 -8.36 -1.06 -5.27
CA THR A 412 -9.00 -1.97 -4.31
C THR A 412 -10.34 -1.43 -3.80
N THR A 413 -10.46 -0.11 -3.61
CA THR A 413 -11.73 0.56 -3.27
C THR A 413 -12.74 0.56 -4.42
N PHE A 414 -12.27 0.62 -5.66
CA PHE A 414 -13.15 0.38 -6.81
C PHE A 414 -13.62 -1.09 -6.84
N LEU A 415 -12.71 -2.05 -6.73
CA LEU A 415 -12.99 -3.49 -6.84
C LEU A 415 -13.89 -4.02 -5.72
N MET A 416 -13.82 -3.48 -4.49
CA MET A 416 -14.73 -3.89 -3.41
C MET A 416 -16.21 -3.63 -3.73
N ASN A 417 -16.54 -2.77 -4.70
CA ASN A 417 -17.92 -2.56 -5.14
C ASN A 417 -18.41 -3.64 -6.12
N LEU A 418 -17.50 -4.45 -6.64
CA LEU A 418 -17.76 -5.44 -7.69
C LEU A 418 -17.49 -6.88 -7.23
N PHE A 419 -16.47 -7.10 -6.40
CA PHE A 419 -15.99 -8.44 -6.03
C PHE A 419 -15.71 -8.54 -4.54
N GLU A 420 -15.82 -9.76 -4.01
CA GLU A 420 -15.20 -10.17 -2.76
C GLU A 420 -13.78 -10.65 -3.07
N ILE A 421 -12.78 -9.80 -2.79
CA ILE A 421 -11.40 -10.02 -3.25
C ILE A 421 -10.59 -10.79 -2.21
N GLU A 422 -10.05 -11.93 -2.64
CA GLU A 422 -9.05 -12.71 -1.93
C GLU A 422 -7.65 -12.49 -2.57
N THR A 423 -6.60 -12.52 -1.76
CA THR A 423 -5.20 -12.36 -2.20
C THR A 423 -4.25 -13.14 -1.29
N GLY A 424 -3.14 -13.61 -1.86
CA GLY A 424 -2.08 -14.26 -1.11
C GLY A 424 -2.34 -15.75 -0.87
N GLU A 425 -1.55 -16.34 0.02
CA GLU A 425 -1.58 -17.77 0.29
C GLU A 425 -2.45 -18.14 1.51
N PRO A 426 -3.00 -19.38 1.55
CA PRO A 426 -2.96 -20.39 0.47
C PRO A 426 -3.86 -20.01 -0.71
N LEU A 427 -3.46 -20.41 -1.92
CA LEU A 427 -4.26 -20.20 -3.13
C LEU A 427 -5.57 -21.00 -3.03
N PRO A 428 -6.74 -20.37 -3.26
CA PRO A 428 -7.99 -21.11 -3.34
C PRO A 428 -7.96 -22.13 -4.50
N GLU A 429 -8.51 -23.33 -4.28
CA GLU A 429 -8.50 -24.43 -5.26
C GLU A 429 -9.13 -24.08 -6.62
N TRP A 430 -10.06 -23.12 -6.64
CA TRP A 430 -10.73 -22.66 -7.86
C TRP A 430 -9.89 -21.67 -8.69
N VAL A 431 -8.78 -21.16 -8.15
CA VAL A 431 -7.91 -20.21 -8.85
C VAL A 431 -7.02 -20.96 -9.83
N LYS A 432 -7.26 -20.76 -11.14
CA LYS A 432 -6.42 -21.32 -12.19
C LYS A 432 -5.19 -20.46 -12.45
N SER A 433 -4.07 -21.11 -12.73
CA SER A 433 -2.75 -20.52 -13.02
C SER A 433 -2.58 -20.03 -14.46
N GLN A 434 -3.61 -20.04 -15.30
CA GLN A 434 -3.48 -19.56 -16.68
C GLN A 434 -2.99 -18.10 -16.72
N GLU A 435 -1.86 -17.87 -17.39
CA GLU A 435 -1.33 -16.53 -17.61
C GLU A 435 -2.02 -15.83 -18.78
N TYR A 436 -2.22 -14.53 -18.65
CA TYR A 436 -2.74 -13.64 -19.69
C TYR A 436 -1.85 -12.42 -19.84
N ASP A 437 -1.66 -11.95 -21.09
CA ASP A 437 -1.19 -10.58 -21.34
C ASP A 437 -2.40 -9.66 -21.37
N ILE A 438 -2.71 -9.09 -20.21
CA ILE A 438 -3.97 -8.39 -19.99
C ILE A 438 -4.07 -7.07 -20.77
N LYS A 439 -2.92 -6.46 -21.16
CA LYS A 439 -2.93 -5.28 -22.05
C LYS A 439 -3.21 -5.70 -23.49
N LYS A 440 -2.62 -6.80 -23.94
CA LYS A 440 -2.83 -7.34 -25.30
C LYS A 440 -4.27 -7.77 -25.50
N GLU A 441 -4.85 -8.45 -24.50
CA GLU A 441 -6.25 -8.87 -24.51
C GLU A 441 -7.23 -7.69 -24.65
N LEU A 442 -6.90 -6.53 -24.07
CA LEU A 442 -7.65 -5.28 -24.16
C LEU A 442 -7.26 -4.37 -25.33
N GLN A 443 -6.25 -4.75 -26.13
CA GLN A 443 -5.72 -3.94 -27.24
C GLN A 443 -5.18 -2.56 -26.83
N ILE A 444 -4.59 -2.47 -25.63
CA ILE A 444 -4.03 -1.22 -25.07
C ILE A 444 -2.51 -1.28 -24.85
N GLY A 445 -1.83 -2.28 -25.43
CA GLY A 445 -0.40 -2.51 -25.28
C GLY A 445 -0.06 -3.98 -25.03
N SER A 446 1.10 -4.26 -24.45
CA SER A 446 1.56 -5.63 -24.15
C SER A 446 2.69 -5.65 -23.12
N VAL A 447 2.76 -6.72 -22.33
CA VAL A 447 3.85 -6.95 -21.37
C VAL A 447 5.07 -7.66 -21.98
N GLU A 448 4.99 -8.10 -23.24
CA GLU A 448 6.03 -8.92 -23.90
C GLU A 448 7.43 -8.28 -23.87
N LYS A 449 7.52 -6.99 -24.20
CA LYS A 449 8.81 -6.27 -24.21
C LYS A 449 9.44 -6.19 -22.82
N ILE A 450 8.62 -6.07 -21.78
CA ILE A 450 9.07 -5.96 -20.39
C ILE A 450 9.60 -7.30 -19.90
N LYS A 451 8.87 -8.39 -20.20
CA LYS A 451 9.32 -9.76 -19.94
C LYS A 451 10.66 -10.05 -20.62
N LYS A 452 10.89 -9.51 -21.82
CA LYS A 452 12.17 -9.63 -22.53
C LYS A 452 13.30 -8.85 -21.86
N ILE A 453 13.03 -7.65 -21.34
CA ILE A 453 14.05 -6.80 -20.70
C ILE A 453 14.46 -7.32 -19.32
N LEU A 454 13.47 -7.66 -18.48
CA LEU A 454 13.71 -8.02 -17.08
C LEU A 454 13.86 -9.54 -16.85
N GLY A 455 13.65 -10.35 -17.88
CA GLY A 455 13.62 -11.81 -17.77
C GLY A 455 12.27 -12.32 -17.26
N GLN A 456 11.99 -13.61 -17.49
CA GLN A 456 10.68 -14.20 -17.15
C GLN A 456 10.54 -14.57 -15.67
N ASP A 457 11.65 -14.83 -14.97
CA ASP A 457 11.61 -15.40 -13.61
C ASP A 457 10.93 -14.47 -12.60
N ILE A 458 11.10 -13.15 -12.75
CA ILE A 458 10.46 -12.16 -11.88
C ILE A 458 8.93 -12.07 -12.07
N PHE A 459 8.38 -12.71 -13.10
CA PHE A 459 6.94 -12.78 -13.37
C PHE A 459 6.30 -14.08 -12.91
N LYS A 460 7.11 -15.09 -12.55
CA LYS A 460 6.58 -16.38 -12.07
C LYS A 460 5.92 -16.19 -10.71
N ILE A 461 4.93 -17.03 -10.42
CA ILE A 461 4.45 -17.19 -9.04
C ILE A 461 5.68 -17.57 -8.22
N SER A 462 5.99 -16.81 -7.17
CA SER A 462 6.88 -17.28 -6.13
C SER A 462 6.19 -18.48 -5.49
N LYS A 463 6.36 -19.67 -6.06
CA LYS A 463 5.99 -20.91 -5.39
C LYS A 463 6.93 -20.99 -4.19
N LEU A 464 6.47 -20.54 -3.03
CA LEU A 464 7.07 -20.92 -1.76
C LEU A 464 6.85 -22.43 -1.57
N GLY A 465 7.58 -23.25 -2.33
CA GLY A 465 7.41 -24.70 -2.31
C GLY A 465 7.89 -25.51 -3.53
N GLU A 466 8.49 -24.95 -4.57
CA GLU A 466 9.23 -25.77 -5.55
C GLU A 466 10.72 -25.52 -5.33
N THR A 467 11.33 -26.42 -4.56
CA THR A 467 12.75 -26.71 -4.62
C THR A 467 13.05 -27.15 -6.05
N ASP A 468 13.89 -26.40 -6.77
CA ASP A 468 14.62 -26.98 -7.90
C ASP A 468 15.39 -28.19 -7.36
N SER A 469 15.15 -29.33 -8.00
CA SER A 469 15.74 -30.65 -7.73
C SER A 469 17.25 -30.64 -7.62
#